data_AF-A0A9E1I807-F1
#
_entry.id   AF-A0A9E1I807-F1
#
_cell.length_a   1.000
_cell.length_b   1.000
_cell.length_c   1.000
_cell.angle_alpha   90.00
_cell.angle_beta   90.00
_cell.angle_gamma   90.00
#
_symmetry.space_group_name_H-M   'P 1'
#
loop_
_entity.id
_entity.type
_entity.pdbx_description
1 polymer ?
#
loop_
_entity_poly.entity_id
_entity_poly.type
_entity_poly.pdbx_seq_one_letter_code
_entity_poly.pdbx_strand_id
1 'polypeptide(L)'
;MENKSLFTSITLTLVLIAGFFFYNNQINQLEGEINTITEEYNSKIEVAQSVTDQSEKKVNTSVSALENLNNQLINARSALKEAQQKLSLSTSKSSVLNDEISQMNDARGEVQSLQQELILSDEKLAHLKKVFEKQNKVAVQKNMERIKVLKETSTGIALTGLVVPAVGVVTLVSYTIEEIDNYCGNVKNTIDLEEKIFGKVVSLDAQMKNNYHEQCVVSLKDKIKQKITKL
;
A
#
# COMPACT_ATOMS: atom_id res chain seq x y z
N MET A 1 97.51 -3.14 -116.01
CA MET A 1 97.17 -3.15 -114.56
C MET A 1 95.69 -2.78 -114.44
N GLU A 2 94.73 -3.70 -114.67
CA GLU A 2 93.29 -3.34 -114.63
C GLU A 2 92.40 -4.22 -113.73
N ASN A 3 92.87 -5.38 -113.24
CA ASN A 3 92.03 -6.28 -112.44
C ASN A 3 92.09 -6.07 -110.91
N LYS A 4 92.89 -5.12 -110.39
CA LYS A 4 93.02 -4.91 -108.93
C LYS A 4 91.92 -4.01 -108.34
N SER A 5 91.33 -3.11 -109.14
CA SER A 5 90.31 -2.14 -108.70
C SER A 5 88.90 -2.74 -108.60
N LEU A 6 88.52 -3.61 -109.54
CA LEU A 6 87.23 -4.31 -109.50
C LEU A 6 87.14 -5.27 -108.30
N PHE A 7 88.25 -5.97 -107.99
CA PHE A 7 88.30 -6.89 -106.84
C PHE A 7 88.16 -6.16 -105.50
N THR A 8 88.73 -4.96 -105.36
CA THR A 8 88.63 -4.16 -104.13
C THR A 8 87.24 -3.52 -103.94
N SER A 9 86.57 -3.14 -105.03
CA SER A 9 85.19 -2.66 -104.97
C SER A 9 84.24 -3.78 -104.56
N ILE A 10 84.33 -4.95 -105.19
CA ILE A 10 83.45 -6.10 -104.88
C ILE A 10 83.62 -6.57 -103.43
N THR A 11 84.85 -6.61 -102.92
CA THR A 11 85.09 -6.98 -101.52
C THR A 11 84.55 -5.95 -100.53
N LEU A 12 84.68 -4.65 -100.82
CA LEU A 12 84.11 -3.59 -99.99
C LEU A 12 82.57 -3.68 -99.94
N THR A 13 81.91 -3.93 -101.07
CA THR A 13 80.45 -4.08 -101.11
C THR A 13 79.97 -5.28 -100.31
N LEU A 14 80.67 -6.42 -100.39
CA LEU A 14 80.36 -7.61 -99.59
C LEU A 14 80.54 -7.36 -98.09
N VAL A 15 81.58 -6.63 -97.69
CA VAL A 15 81.80 -6.25 -96.28
C VAL A 15 80.71 -5.29 -95.79
N LEU A 16 80.28 -4.33 -96.61
CA LEU A 16 79.19 -3.42 -96.26
C LEU A 16 77.85 -4.14 -96.13
N ILE A 17 77.54 -5.08 -97.02
CA ILE A 17 76.33 -5.91 -96.95
C ILE A 17 76.38 -6.80 -95.70
N ALA A 18 77.51 -7.48 -95.44
CA ALA A 18 77.67 -8.30 -94.23
C ALA A 18 77.57 -7.48 -92.94
N GLY A 19 78.19 -6.28 -92.92
CA GLY A 19 78.10 -5.34 -91.81
C GLY A 19 76.65 -4.87 -91.59
N PHE A 20 75.92 -4.55 -92.66
CA PHE A 20 74.52 -4.17 -92.59
C PHE A 20 73.67 -5.29 -91.98
N PHE A 21 73.79 -6.54 -92.46
CA PHE A 21 73.05 -7.67 -91.89
C PHE A 21 73.42 -7.95 -90.43
N PHE A 22 74.70 -7.81 -90.07
CA PHE A 22 75.17 -8.01 -88.71
C PHE A 22 74.60 -6.97 -87.74
N TYR A 23 74.64 -5.69 -88.10
CA TYR A 23 74.05 -4.62 -87.28
C TYR A 23 72.51 -4.71 -87.22
N ASN A 24 71.84 -5.02 -88.32
CA ASN A 24 70.38 -5.14 -88.34
C ASN A 24 69.90 -6.32 -87.48
N ASN A 25 70.67 -7.41 -87.44
CA ASN A 25 70.39 -8.52 -86.52
C ASN A 25 70.55 -8.12 -85.04
N GLN A 26 71.55 -7.30 -84.70
CA GLN A 26 71.69 -6.79 -83.32
C GLN A 26 70.58 -5.82 -82.94
N ILE A 27 70.16 -4.94 -83.86
CA ILE A 27 69.05 -4.01 -83.63
C ILE A 27 67.74 -4.78 -83.39
N ASN A 28 67.45 -5.79 -84.22
CA ASN A 28 66.26 -6.62 -84.05
C ASN A 28 66.28 -7.41 -82.73
N GLN A 29 67.44 -7.91 -82.29
CA GLN A 29 67.59 -8.56 -80.98
C GLN A 29 67.34 -7.58 -79.84
N LEU A 30 67.93 -6.38 -79.92
CA LEU A 30 67.78 -5.34 -78.90
C LEU A 30 66.32 -4.86 -78.80
N GLU A 31 65.63 -4.70 -79.94
CA GLU A 31 64.21 -4.34 -79.98
C GLU A 31 63.33 -5.46 -79.39
N GLY A 32 63.66 -6.73 -79.64
CA GLY A 32 63.03 -7.87 -79.00
C GLY A 32 63.22 -7.90 -77.49
N GLU A 33 64.43 -7.62 -77.00
CA GLU A 33 64.72 -7.53 -75.56
C GLU A 33 63.99 -6.35 -74.91
N ILE A 34 63.98 -5.17 -75.55
CA ILE A 34 63.25 -3.99 -75.06
C ILE A 34 61.75 -4.28 -74.96
N ASN A 35 61.16 -4.92 -75.97
CA ASN A 35 59.74 -5.29 -75.94
C ASN A 35 59.45 -6.29 -74.82
N THR A 36 60.31 -7.30 -74.65
CA THR A 36 60.17 -8.29 -73.57
C THR A 36 60.26 -7.63 -72.18
N ILE A 37 61.23 -6.72 -71.98
CA ILE A 37 61.38 -5.97 -70.73
C ILE A 37 60.18 -5.05 -70.49
N THR A 38 59.65 -4.42 -71.55
CA THR A 38 58.50 -3.52 -71.46
C THR A 38 57.23 -4.28 -71.09
N GLU A 39 56.99 -5.45 -71.68
CA GLU A 39 55.87 -6.32 -71.34
C GLU A 39 55.97 -6.85 -69.89
N GLU A 40 57.16 -7.30 -69.48
CA GLU A 40 57.39 -7.76 -68.10
C GLU A 40 57.17 -6.62 -67.09
N TYR A 41 57.67 -5.42 -67.40
CA TYR A 41 57.52 -4.25 -66.54
C TYR A 41 56.05 -3.82 -66.40
N ASN A 42 55.31 -3.74 -67.50
CA ASN A 42 53.90 -3.38 -67.47
C ASN A 42 53.06 -4.42 -66.72
N SER A 43 53.35 -5.72 -66.90
CA SER A 43 52.70 -6.80 -66.15
C SER A 43 52.93 -6.67 -64.63
N LYS A 44 54.17 -6.35 -64.22
CA LYS A 44 54.49 -6.13 -62.79
C LYS A 44 53.79 -4.90 -62.20
N ILE A 45 53.63 -3.83 -62.97
CA ILE A 45 52.88 -2.63 -62.53
C ILE A 45 51.40 -2.96 -62.32
N GLU A 46 50.77 -3.65 -63.27
CA GLU A 46 49.34 -3.99 -63.19
C GLU A 46 49.05 -4.89 -61.97
N VAL A 47 49.92 -5.87 -61.71
CA VAL A 47 49.85 -6.70 -60.51
C VAL A 47 50.01 -5.86 -59.24
N ALA A 48 51.00 -4.95 -59.19
CA ALA A 48 51.22 -4.09 -58.02
C ALA A 48 50.04 -3.16 -57.73
N GLN A 49 49.40 -2.61 -58.77
CA GLN A 49 48.20 -1.77 -58.64
C GLN A 49 47.01 -2.58 -58.13
N SER A 50 46.75 -3.77 -58.69
CA SER A 50 45.64 -4.63 -58.26
C SER A 50 45.75 -5.08 -56.80
N VAL A 51 46.97 -5.35 -56.31
CA VAL A 51 47.25 -5.70 -54.92
C VAL A 51 46.99 -4.50 -53.99
N THR A 52 47.34 -3.29 -54.43
CA THR A 52 47.11 -2.06 -53.67
C THR A 52 45.62 -1.77 -53.53
N ASP A 53 44.85 -1.87 -54.63
CA ASP A 53 43.40 -1.67 -54.63
C ASP A 53 42.65 -2.70 -53.77
N GLN A 54 43.07 -3.97 -53.82
CA GLN A 54 42.51 -5.00 -52.96
C GLN A 54 42.82 -4.77 -51.48
N SER A 55 44.02 -4.27 -51.17
CA SER A 55 44.42 -3.91 -49.81
C SER A 55 43.56 -2.78 -49.25
N GLU A 56 43.39 -1.68 -50.00
CA GLU A 56 42.55 -0.55 -49.59
C GLU A 56 41.09 -0.95 -49.38
N LYS A 57 40.53 -1.74 -50.31
CA LYS A 57 39.15 -2.24 -50.19
C LYS A 57 38.96 -3.13 -48.95
N LYS A 58 39.94 -3.98 -48.64
CA LYS A 58 39.93 -4.85 -47.45
C LYS A 58 40.04 -4.04 -46.15
N VAL A 59 40.91 -3.02 -46.12
CA VAL A 59 41.05 -2.09 -44.99
C VAL A 59 39.73 -1.35 -44.76
N ASN A 60 39.15 -0.74 -45.79
CA ASN A 60 37.88 -0.01 -45.67
C ASN A 60 36.72 -0.90 -45.18
N THR A 61 36.66 -2.15 -45.66
CA THR A 61 35.64 -3.12 -45.20
C THR A 61 35.83 -3.44 -43.71
N SER A 62 37.07 -3.67 -43.27
CA SER A 62 37.39 -3.97 -41.88
C SER A 62 37.11 -2.80 -40.93
N VAL A 63 37.36 -1.56 -41.36
CA VAL A 63 37.04 -0.34 -40.61
C VAL A 63 35.53 -0.21 -40.42
N SER A 64 34.73 -0.40 -41.48
CA SER A 64 33.26 -0.32 -41.37
C SER A 64 32.67 -1.41 -40.45
N ALA A 65 33.24 -2.62 -40.47
CA ALA A 65 32.81 -3.71 -39.59
C ALA A 65 33.15 -3.41 -38.13
N LEU A 66 34.31 -2.81 -37.88
CA LEU A 66 34.75 -2.42 -36.53
C LEU A 66 33.89 -1.27 -35.98
N GLU A 67 33.53 -0.30 -36.81
CA GLU A 67 32.64 0.80 -36.44
C GLU A 67 31.22 0.29 -36.14
N ASN A 68 30.70 -0.64 -36.94
CA ASN A 68 29.42 -1.29 -36.66
C ASN A 68 29.44 -2.05 -35.32
N LEU A 69 30.48 -2.85 -35.07
CA LEU A 69 30.67 -3.53 -33.78
C LEU A 69 30.74 -2.55 -32.61
N ASN A 70 31.44 -1.43 -32.76
CA ASN A 70 31.52 -0.40 -31.74
C ASN A 70 30.13 0.22 -31.44
N ASN A 71 29.37 0.54 -32.48
CA ASN A 71 28.00 1.06 -32.32
C ASN A 71 27.07 0.04 -31.66
N GLN A 72 27.18 -1.25 -32.00
CA GLN A 72 26.43 -2.31 -31.32
C GLN A 72 26.81 -2.43 -29.84
N LEU A 73 28.10 -2.35 -29.51
CA LEU A 73 28.57 -2.38 -28.13
C LEU A 73 28.06 -1.19 -27.32
N ILE A 74 28.06 0.01 -27.91
CA ILE A 74 27.51 1.23 -27.29
C ILE A 74 26.02 1.05 -27.00
N ASN A 75 25.25 0.58 -27.99
CA ASN A 75 23.81 0.35 -27.85
C ASN A 75 23.52 -0.72 -26.78
N ALA A 76 24.26 -1.83 -26.79
CA ALA A 76 24.11 -2.89 -25.79
C ALA A 76 24.42 -2.38 -24.36
N ARG A 77 25.46 -1.55 -24.20
CA ARG A 77 25.78 -0.92 -22.90
C ARG A 77 24.69 0.04 -22.45
N SER A 78 24.12 0.82 -23.36
CA SER A 78 23.01 1.73 -23.04
C SER A 78 21.77 0.97 -22.58
N ALA A 79 21.37 -0.06 -23.31
CA ALA A 79 20.23 -0.92 -22.96
C ALA A 79 20.45 -1.64 -21.61
N LEU A 80 21.68 -2.10 -21.34
CA LEU A 80 22.02 -2.72 -20.06
C LEU A 80 21.89 -1.73 -18.90
N LYS A 81 22.34 -0.48 -19.08
CA LYS A 81 22.21 0.58 -18.07
C LYS A 81 20.73 0.90 -17.78
N GLU A 82 19.90 0.98 -18.80
CA GLU A 82 18.45 1.17 -18.64
C GLU A 82 17.79 0.00 -17.90
N ALA A 83 18.17 -1.23 -18.23
CA ALA A 83 17.67 -2.42 -17.56
C ALA A 83 18.05 -2.43 -16.07
N GLN A 84 19.28 -2.06 -15.73
CA GLN A 84 19.74 -1.94 -14.34
C GLN A 84 18.96 -0.87 -13.56
N GLN A 85 18.70 0.29 -14.18
CA GLN A 85 17.89 1.35 -13.56
C GLN A 85 16.45 0.89 -13.31
N LYS A 86 15.82 0.22 -14.29
CA LYS A 86 14.48 -0.35 -14.14
C LYS A 86 14.43 -1.41 -13.03
N LEU A 87 15.44 -2.27 -12.95
CA LEU A 87 15.54 -3.29 -11.90
C LEU A 87 15.66 -2.64 -10.52
N SER A 88 16.58 -1.68 -10.37
CA SER A 88 16.76 -0.94 -9.10
C SER A 88 15.46 -0.25 -8.65
N LEU A 89 14.76 0.42 -9.57
CA LEU A 89 13.47 1.06 -9.27
C LEU A 89 12.41 0.02 -8.86
N SER A 90 12.35 -1.12 -9.54
CA SER A 90 11.42 -2.19 -9.21
C SER A 90 11.72 -2.80 -7.83
N THR A 91 12.99 -3.00 -7.49
CA THR A 91 13.41 -3.49 -6.18
C THR A 91 13.04 -2.49 -5.08
N SER A 92 13.29 -1.20 -5.28
CA SER A 92 12.88 -0.16 -4.32
C SER A 92 11.36 -0.07 -4.15
N LYS A 93 10.58 -0.23 -5.23
CA LYS A 93 9.11 -0.31 -5.12
C LYS A 93 8.66 -1.55 -4.34
N SER A 94 9.32 -2.69 -4.57
CA SER A 94 9.02 -3.92 -3.84
C SER A 94 9.33 -3.83 -2.35
N SER A 95 10.39 -3.12 -1.96
CA SER A 95 10.71 -2.93 -0.53
C SER A 95 9.67 -2.03 0.15
N VAL A 96 9.27 -0.92 -0.48
CA VAL A 96 8.20 -0.07 0.05
C VAL A 96 6.89 -0.85 0.18
N LEU A 97 6.54 -1.66 -0.82
CA LEU A 97 5.34 -2.49 -0.76
C LEU A 97 5.41 -3.51 0.40
N ASN A 98 6.58 -4.09 0.66
CA ASN A 98 6.78 -5.00 1.78
C ASN A 98 6.59 -4.29 3.13
N ASP A 99 7.14 -3.08 3.27
CA ASP A 99 7.00 -2.28 4.49
C ASP A 99 5.53 -1.86 4.74
N GLU A 100 4.80 -1.52 3.67
CA GLU A 100 3.36 -1.23 3.74
C GLU A 100 2.56 -2.47 4.17
N ILE A 101 2.87 -3.66 3.62
CA ILE A 101 2.23 -4.92 4.01
C ILE A 101 2.49 -5.24 5.49
N SER A 102 3.71 -5.04 5.98
CA SER A 102 4.03 -5.22 7.41
C SER A 102 3.22 -4.28 8.30
N GLN A 103 3.16 -2.99 7.98
CA GLN A 103 2.35 -2.02 8.73
C GLN A 103 0.85 -2.36 8.72
N MET A 104 0.31 -2.80 7.58
CA MET A 104 -1.07 -3.24 7.47
C MET A 104 -1.37 -4.47 8.34
N ASN A 105 -0.41 -5.40 8.44
CA ASN A 105 -0.55 -6.59 9.27
C ASN A 105 -0.60 -6.25 10.76
N ASP A 106 0.26 -5.32 11.21
CA ASP A 106 0.27 -4.85 12.60
C ASP A 106 -1.03 -4.12 12.95
N ALA A 107 -1.49 -3.21 12.09
CA ALA A 107 -2.77 -2.51 12.26
C ALA A 107 -3.96 -3.47 12.32
N ARG A 108 -3.94 -4.56 11.53
CA ARG A 108 -4.96 -5.61 11.59
C ARG A 108 -4.96 -6.34 12.94
N GLY A 109 -3.80 -6.58 13.52
CA GLY A 109 -3.66 -7.16 14.86
C GLY A 109 -4.28 -6.26 15.94
N GLU A 110 -4.00 -4.95 15.87
CA GLU A 110 -4.60 -3.96 16.79
C GLU A 110 -6.13 -3.91 16.67
N VAL A 111 -6.67 -3.89 15.45
CA VAL A 111 -8.13 -3.91 15.23
C VAL A 111 -8.78 -5.17 15.80
N GLN A 112 -8.14 -6.34 15.65
CA GLN A 112 -8.63 -7.59 16.25
C GLN A 112 -8.63 -7.52 17.78
N SER A 113 -7.57 -6.97 18.38
CA SER A 113 -7.50 -6.75 19.83
C SER A 113 -8.61 -5.83 20.32
N LEU A 114 -8.83 -4.70 19.64
CA LEU A 114 -9.90 -3.76 19.99
C LEU A 114 -11.29 -4.39 19.86
N GLN A 115 -11.51 -5.22 18.82
CA GLN A 115 -12.76 -5.95 18.65
C GLN A 115 -12.99 -6.96 19.79
N GLN A 116 -11.96 -7.67 20.22
CA GLN A 116 -12.02 -8.58 21.36
C GLN A 116 -12.34 -7.84 22.67
N GLU A 117 -11.70 -6.68 22.89
CA GLU A 117 -11.94 -5.84 24.06
C GLU A 117 -13.37 -5.28 24.09
N LEU A 118 -13.91 -4.88 22.93
CA LEU A 118 -15.31 -4.45 22.78
C LEU A 118 -16.30 -5.57 23.12
N ILE A 119 -16.09 -6.78 22.58
CA ILE A 119 -16.95 -7.94 22.89
C ILE A 119 -16.92 -8.26 24.38
N LEU A 120 -15.74 -8.23 24.99
CA LEU A 120 -15.58 -8.50 26.43
C LEU A 120 -16.23 -7.40 27.28
N SER A 121 -16.15 -6.14 26.83
CA SER A 121 -16.85 -5.01 27.45
C SER A 121 -18.37 -5.15 27.37
N ASP A 122 -18.91 -5.54 26.20
CA ASP A 122 -20.33 -5.79 26.01
C ASP A 122 -20.83 -6.95 26.88
N GLU A 123 -20.06 -8.04 26.98
CA GLU A 123 -20.39 -9.18 27.84
C GLU A 123 -20.40 -8.78 29.32
N LYS A 124 -19.39 -8.02 29.76
CA LYS A 124 -19.34 -7.48 31.13
C LYS A 124 -20.51 -6.54 31.42
N LEU A 125 -20.86 -5.66 30.48
CA LEU A 125 -21.99 -4.75 30.61
C LEU A 125 -23.32 -5.53 30.68
N ALA A 126 -23.48 -6.57 29.86
CA ALA A 126 -24.66 -7.44 29.88
C ALA A 126 -24.77 -8.22 31.20
N HIS A 127 -23.65 -8.72 31.73
CA HIS A 127 -23.62 -9.37 33.04
C HIS A 127 -23.97 -8.37 34.16
N LEU A 128 -23.36 -7.18 34.15
CA LEU A 128 -23.64 -6.12 35.11
C LEU A 128 -25.13 -5.74 35.07
N LYS A 129 -25.70 -5.57 33.88
CA LYS A 129 -27.13 -5.31 33.66
C LYS A 129 -28.00 -6.40 34.27
N LYS A 130 -27.69 -7.68 34.07
CA LYS A 130 -28.44 -8.81 34.68
C LYS A 130 -28.36 -8.79 36.20
N VAL A 131 -27.19 -8.54 36.77
CA VAL A 131 -27.00 -8.45 38.23
C VAL A 131 -27.78 -7.26 38.79
N PHE A 132 -27.70 -6.11 38.12
CA PHE A 132 -28.39 -4.88 38.49
C PHE A 132 -29.91 -5.05 38.41
N GLU A 133 -30.42 -5.58 37.30
CA GLU A 133 -31.84 -5.94 37.11
C GLU A 133 -32.32 -6.85 38.23
N LYS A 134 -31.58 -7.93 38.53
CA LYS A 134 -32.00 -8.90 39.56
C LYS A 134 -32.01 -8.29 40.96
N GLN A 135 -30.94 -7.62 41.36
CA GLN A 135 -30.83 -7.07 42.72
C GLN A 135 -31.79 -5.90 42.94
N ASN A 136 -31.87 -4.99 41.98
CA ASN A 136 -32.69 -3.80 42.12
C ASN A 136 -34.17 -4.08 41.93
N LYS A 137 -34.56 -5.03 41.08
CA LYS A 137 -35.96 -5.47 41.02
C LYS A 137 -36.42 -6.00 42.37
N VAL A 138 -35.60 -6.83 43.05
CA VAL A 138 -35.92 -7.34 44.39
C VAL A 138 -35.98 -6.22 45.42
N ALA A 139 -35.01 -5.29 45.40
CA ALA A 139 -35.00 -4.16 46.32
C ALA A 139 -36.21 -3.24 46.14
N VAL A 140 -36.54 -2.89 44.89
CA VAL A 140 -37.69 -2.06 44.55
C VAL A 140 -39.00 -2.77 44.92
N GLN A 141 -39.15 -4.05 44.60
CA GLN A 141 -40.31 -4.85 45.01
C GLN A 141 -40.52 -4.79 46.53
N LYS A 142 -39.47 -5.03 47.31
CA LYS A 142 -39.54 -4.99 48.77
C LYS A 142 -39.92 -3.60 49.31
N ASN A 143 -39.35 -2.53 48.74
CA ASN A 143 -39.69 -1.17 49.13
C ASN A 143 -41.15 -0.82 48.78
N MET A 144 -41.64 -1.26 47.61
CA MET A 144 -43.03 -1.06 47.19
C MET A 144 -44.02 -1.85 48.06
N GLU A 145 -43.69 -3.09 48.43
CA GLU A 145 -44.48 -3.88 49.38
C GLU A 145 -44.56 -3.22 50.75
N ARG A 146 -43.44 -2.69 51.26
CA ARG A 146 -43.41 -1.96 52.54
C ARG A 146 -44.26 -0.70 52.50
N ILE A 147 -44.20 0.08 51.41
CA ILE A 147 -45.06 1.26 51.23
C ILE A 147 -46.54 0.86 51.23
N LYS A 148 -46.89 -0.24 50.55
CA LYS A 148 -48.27 -0.76 50.53
C LYS A 148 -48.75 -1.13 51.94
N VAL A 149 -47.97 -1.91 52.69
CA VAL A 149 -48.31 -2.33 54.06
C VAL A 149 -48.46 -1.13 55.00
N LEU A 150 -47.54 -0.17 54.94
CA LEU A 150 -47.59 1.06 55.75
C LEU A 150 -48.85 1.88 55.44
N LYS A 151 -49.20 2.01 54.16
CA LYS A 151 -50.40 2.72 53.72
C LYS A 151 -51.67 2.03 54.21
N GLU A 152 -51.81 0.72 53.98
CA GLU A 152 -52.96 -0.08 54.41
C GLU A 152 -53.16 -0.04 55.93
N THR A 153 -52.06 -0.18 56.69
CA THR A 153 -52.07 -0.11 58.17
C THR A 153 -52.52 1.27 58.65
N SER A 154 -52.01 2.35 58.06
CA SER A 154 -52.43 3.71 58.44
C SER A 154 -53.91 4.00 58.14
N THR A 155 -54.42 3.52 57.00
CA THR A 155 -55.83 3.70 56.62
C THR A 155 -56.77 2.84 57.46
N GLY A 156 -56.34 1.64 57.86
CA GLY A 156 -57.10 0.75 58.75
C GLY A 156 -57.26 1.33 60.16
N ILE A 157 -56.20 1.96 60.70
CA ILE A 157 -56.25 2.65 62.00
C ILE A 157 -57.19 3.86 61.95
N ALA A 158 -57.25 4.59 60.83
CA ALA A 158 -58.15 5.73 60.66
C ALA A 158 -59.63 5.35 60.53
N LEU A 159 -59.94 4.17 59.95
CA LEU A 159 -61.31 3.74 59.67
C LEU A 159 -61.95 2.90 60.80
N THR A 160 -61.16 2.23 61.64
CA THR A 160 -61.67 1.30 62.66
C THR A 160 -62.02 1.95 64.01
N GLY A 161 -61.91 3.28 64.15
CA GLY A 161 -62.47 3.99 65.30
C GLY A 161 -61.94 3.54 66.67
N LEU A 162 -60.71 3.03 66.74
CA LEU A 162 -60.09 2.71 68.01
C LEU A 162 -59.78 4.03 68.75
N VAL A 163 -60.28 4.18 69.98
CA VAL A 163 -60.06 5.35 70.83
C VAL A 163 -58.59 5.44 71.23
N VAL A 164 -57.76 5.95 70.33
CA VAL A 164 -56.36 6.29 70.55
C VAL A 164 -56.30 7.81 70.71
N PRO A 165 -55.63 8.35 71.75
CA PRO A 165 -55.54 9.80 71.95
C PRO A 165 -55.03 10.47 70.66
N ALA A 166 -55.68 11.56 70.25
CA ALA A 166 -55.42 12.26 68.98
C ALA A 166 -53.93 12.58 68.75
N VAL A 167 -53.17 12.79 69.83
CA VAL A 167 -51.72 13.02 69.81
C VAL A 167 -50.93 11.79 69.33
N GLY A 168 -51.33 10.58 69.72
CA GLY A 168 -50.68 9.32 69.32
C GLY A 168 -50.97 8.89 67.89
N VAL A 169 -52.13 9.26 67.33
CA VAL A 169 -52.47 9.00 65.92
C VAL A 169 -51.69 9.93 64.99
N VAL A 170 -51.53 11.20 65.36
CA VAL A 170 -50.79 12.19 64.55
C VAL A 170 -49.30 11.84 64.45
N THR A 171 -48.68 11.38 65.54
CA THR A 171 -47.27 10.94 65.53
C THR A 171 -47.07 9.66 64.71
N LEU A 172 -47.99 8.69 64.80
CA LEU A 172 -47.95 7.48 63.98
C LEU A 172 -48.08 7.79 62.47
N VAL A 173 -49.02 8.67 62.11
CA VAL A 173 -49.23 9.07 60.71
C VAL A 173 -48.02 9.83 60.17
N SER A 174 -47.41 10.71 60.98
CA SER A 174 -46.22 11.46 60.59
C SER A 174 -45.01 10.54 60.37
N TYR A 175 -44.78 9.59 61.29
CA TYR A 175 -43.73 8.56 61.14
C TYR A 175 -43.93 7.70 59.89
N THR A 176 -45.17 7.26 59.64
CA THR A 176 -45.52 6.46 58.46
C THR A 176 -45.28 7.24 57.17
N ILE A 177 -45.58 8.54 57.14
CA ILE A 177 -45.33 9.42 55.99
C ILE A 177 -43.83 9.56 55.71
N GLU A 178 -43.02 9.79 56.74
CA GLU A 178 -41.57 9.92 56.61
C GLU A 178 -40.92 8.63 56.11
N GLU A 179 -41.38 7.48 56.61
CA GLU A 179 -40.84 6.19 56.18
C GLU A 179 -41.24 5.82 54.75
N ILE A 180 -42.47 6.15 54.33
CA ILE A 180 -42.90 6.04 52.93
C ILE A 180 -42.04 6.94 52.04
N ASP A 181 -41.80 8.20 52.43
CA ASP A 181 -40.99 9.14 51.64
C ASP A 181 -39.53 8.64 51.52
N ASN A 182 -38.97 8.02 52.57
CA ASN A 182 -37.66 7.39 52.53
C ASN A 182 -37.63 6.19 51.55
N TYR A 183 -38.62 5.30 51.60
CA TYR A 183 -38.71 4.19 50.64
C TYR A 183 -38.91 4.67 49.20
N CYS A 184 -39.69 5.74 48.99
CA CYS A 184 -39.85 6.37 47.68
C CYS A 184 -38.53 7.00 47.17
N GLY A 185 -37.73 7.61 48.07
CA GLY A 185 -36.40 8.14 47.78
C GLY A 185 -35.42 7.05 47.37
N ASN A 186 -35.45 5.89 48.04
CA ASN A 186 -34.61 4.75 47.68
C ASN A 186 -34.93 4.21 46.28
N VAL A 187 -36.22 4.07 45.94
CA VAL A 187 -36.64 3.66 44.60
C VAL A 187 -36.24 4.71 43.54
N LYS A 188 -36.34 6.00 43.87
CA LYS A 188 -35.89 7.08 42.98
C LYS A 188 -34.39 6.99 42.69
N ASN A 189 -33.57 6.84 43.72
CA ASN A 189 -32.11 6.73 43.57
C ASN A 189 -31.72 5.54 42.68
N THR A 190 -32.43 4.43 42.81
CA THR A 190 -32.25 3.26 41.92
C THR A 190 -32.60 3.60 40.47
N ILE A 191 -33.73 4.25 40.22
CA ILE A 191 -34.16 4.67 38.87
C ILE A 191 -33.14 5.63 38.24
N ASP A 192 -32.72 6.67 38.97
CA ASP A 192 -31.78 7.68 38.49
C ASP A 192 -30.42 7.04 38.15
N LEU A 193 -29.98 6.05 38.93
CA LEU A 193 -28.75 5.30 38.68
C LEU A 193 -28.85 4.42 37.42
N GLU A 194 -30.02 3.82 37.16
CA GLU A 194 -30.26 3.03 35.95
C GLU A 194 -30.27 3.88 34.69
N GLU A 195 -30.91 5.04 34.74
CA GLU A 195 -30.90 5.97 33.61
C GLU A 195 -29.49 6.48 33.33
N LYS A 196 -28.70 6.77 34.38
CA LYS A 196 -27.32 7.21 34.21
C LYS A 196 -26.40 6.14 33.61
N ILE A 197 -26.53 4.88 34.03
CA ILE A 197 -25.61 3.80 33.62
C ILE A 197 -26.08 3.10 32.34
N PHE A 198 -27.38 2.88 32.19
CA PHE A 198 -27.96 2.08 31.10
C PHE A 198 -28.80 2.90 30.11
N GLY A 199 -29.01 4.20 30.35
CA GLY A 199 -29.86 5.05 29.52
C GLY A 199 -31.35 4.73 29.61
N LYS A 200 -31.75 3.79 30.48
CA LYS A 200 -33.14 3.36 30.66
C LYS A 200 -33.33 2.67 32.01
N VAL A 201 -34.55 2.74 32.53
CA VAL A 201 -34.98 1.97 33.71
C VAL A 201 -35.18 0.50 33.35
N VAL A 202 -34.49 -0.38 34.06
CA VAL A 202 -34.43 -1.83 33.83
C VAL A 202 -34.99 -2.65 35.00
N SER A 203 -35.00 -2.12 36.24
CA SER A 203 -35.49 -2.85 37.42
C SER A 203 -37.01 -2.82 37.59
N LEU A 204 -37.70 -1.80 37.08
CA LEU A 204 -39.15 -1.69 37.17
C LEU A 204 -39.85 -2.14 35.90
N ASP A 205 -40.79 -3.08 36.03
CA ASP A 205 -41.77 -3.37 34.98
C ASP A 205 -42.87 -2.30 34.92
N ALA A 206 -43.73 -2.36 33.89
CA ALA A 206 -44.76 -1.35 33.64
C ALA A 206 -45.73 -1.18 34.82
N GLN A 207 -46.08 -2.27 35.50
CA GLN A 207 -46.97 -2.23 36.65
C GLN A 207 -46.28 -1.56 37.85
N MET A 208 -45.02 -1.90 38.13
CA MET A 208 -44.24 -1.28 39.19
C MET A 208 -44.00 0.21 38.94
N LYS A 209 -43.77 0.62 37.68
CA LYS A 209 -43.63 2.04 37.31
C LYS A 209 -44.91 2.81 37.62
N ASN A 210 -46.07 2.28 37.22
CA ASN A 210 -47.36 2.90 37.51
C ASN A 210 -47.61 2.98 39.02
N ASN A 211 -47.35 1.89 39.74
CA ASN A 211 -47.53 1.84 41.18
C ASN A 211 -46.61 2.84 41.92
N TYR A 212 -45.33 2.92 41.53
CA TYR A 212 -44.41 3.93 42.05
C TYR A 212 -44.89 5.34 41.75
N HIS A 213 -45.36 5.61 40.52
CA HIS A 213 -45.87 6.92 40.15
C HIS A 213 -47.08 7.33 41.01
N GLU A 214 -48.06 6.45 41.16
CA GLU A 214 -49.26 6.72 41.97
C GLU A 214 -48.92 6.88 43.46
N GLN A 215 -48.09 6.00 44.01
CA GLN A 215 -47.83 5.95 45.45
C GLN A 215 -46.78 6.96 45.93
N CYS A 216 -45.80 7.28 45.09
CA CYS A 216 -44.65 8.12 45.47
C CYS A 216 -44.60 9.47 44.76
N VAL A 217 -45.17 9.61 43.55
CA VAL A 217 -45.10 10.87 42.80
C VAL A 217 -46.41 11.67 42.95
N VAL A 218 -47.56 11.03 42.74
CA VAL A 218 -48.87 11.70 42.84
C VAL A 218 -49.27 11.96 44.30
N SER A 219 -49.19 10.94 45.16
CA SER A 219 -49.47 11.05 46.60
C SER A 219 -48.63 12.13 47.31
N LEU A 220 -47.36 12.27 46.94
CA LEU A 220 -46.47 13.30 47.49
C LEU A 220 -46.87 14.72 47.06
N LYS A 221 -47.30 14.87 45.79
CA LYS A 221 -47.80 16.12 45.24
C LYS A 221 -49.08 16.58 45.96
N ASP A 222 -49.96 15.64 46.31
CA ASP A 222 -51.17 15.92 47.09
C ASP A 222 -50.86 16.29 48.55
N LYS A 223 -49.87 15.64 49.18
CA LYS A 223 -49.37 16.02 50.52
C LYS A 223 -48.82 17.46 50.54
N ILE A 224 -48.06 17.86 49.51
CA ILE A 224 -47.53 19.23 49.39
C ILE A 224 -48.66 20.24 49.19
N LYS A 225 -49.62 19.93 48.31
CA LYS A 225 -50.77 20.79 48.04
C LYS A 225 -51.64 21.01 49.29
N GLN A 226 -51.87 19.97 50.10
CA GLN A 226 -52.57 20.10 51.38
C GLN A 226 -51.82 20.93 52.43
N LYS A 227 -50.48 20.83 52.50
CA LYS A 227 -49.67 21.67 53.41
C LYS A 227 -49.71 23.15 53.02
N ILE A 228 -49.70 23.47 51.72
CA ILE A 228 -49.76 24.85 51.21
C ILE A 228 -51.15 25.47 51.42
N THR A 229 -52.22 24.68 51.33
CA THR A 229 -53.61 25.18 51.50
C THR A 229 -53.99 25.38 52.98
N LYS A 230 -53.13 24.98 53.92
CA LYS A 230 -53.33 25.16 55.38
C LYS A 230 -52.49 26.29 55.98
N LEU A 231 -51.76 27.04 55.14
CA LEU A 231 -51.12 28.33 55.45
C LEU A 231 -52.01 29.46 54.93
#